data_AF-A0A6S7AU13-F1
#
_entry.id   AF-A0A6S7AU13-F1
#
_cell.length_a   1.000
_cell.length_b   1.000
_cell.length_c   1.000
_cell.angle_alpha   90.00
_cell.angle_beta   90.00
_cell.angle_gamma   90.00
#
_symmetry.space_group_name_H-M   'P 1'
#
loop_
_entity.id
_entity.type
_entity.pdbx_description
1 polymer ?
#
loop_
_entity_poly.entity_id
_entity_poly.type
_entity_poly.pdbx_seq_one_letter_code
_entity_poly.pdbx_strand_id
1 'polypeptide(L)'
;MVMALLQAAKSGDRETAQRLYDAFMPLETLRDDISLIRVLHDAVTFSQIAGMGPILPLLSSTPPEHHAKISQAARALLALERKFAHTNPSISQPQAPA
;
A
#
# COMPACT_ATOMS: atom_id res chain seq x y z
N MET A 1 0.59 -8.71 2.09
CA MET A 1 0.04 -9.08 0.76
C MET A 1 1.07 -9.04 -0.36
N VAL A 2 2.05 -8.11 -0.38
CA VAL A 2 3.03 -8.02 -1.49
C VAL A 2 3.80 -9.32 -1.76
N MET A 3 4.21 -10.04 -0.70
CA MET A 3 4.89 -11.33 -0.85
C MET A 3 3.97 -12.41 -1.40
N ALA A 4 2.67 -12.37 -1.08
CA ALA A 4 1.68 -13.27 -1.64
C ALA A 4 1.43 -12.99 -3.14
N LEU A 5 1.45 -11.71 -3.55
CA LEU A 5 1.38 -11.33 -4.96
C LEU A 5 2.57 -11.90 -5.73
N LEU A 6 3.79 -11.73 -5.20
CA LEU A 6 5.00 -12.30 -5.81
C LEU A 6 4.89 -13.82 -5.96
N GLN A 7 4.40 -14.51 -4.92
CA GLN A 7 4.26 -15.96 -4.94
C GLN A 7 3.20 -16.44 -5.93
N ALA A 8 2.06 -15.76 -6.02
CA ALA A 8 1.02 -16.05 -7.01
C ALA A 8 1.56 -15.86 -8.44
N ALA A 9 2.30 -14.78 -8.69
CA ALA A 9 2.94 -14.54 -9.98
C ALA A 9 3.96 -15.63 -10.35
N LYS A 10 4.81 -16.03 -9.39
CA LYS A 10 5.82 -17.09 -9.60
C LYS A 10 5.21 -18.47 -9.86
N SER A 11 4.09 -18.77 -9.22
CA SER A 11 3.38 -20.05 -9.37
C SER A 11 2.44 -20.10 -10.58
N GLY A 12 2.27 -18.97 -11.29
CA GLY A 12 1.35 -18.87 -12.42
C GLY A 12 -0.13 -18.77 -12.02
N ASP A 13 -0.44 -18.57 -10.73
CA ASP A 13 -1.79 -18.29 -10.26
C ASP A 13 -2.20 -16.86 -10.64
N ARG A 14 -2.63 -16.72 -11.89
CA ARG A 14 -3.02 -15.45 -12.50
C ARG A 14 -4.22 -14.81 -11.80
N GLU A 15 -5.15 -15.61 -11.30
CA GLU A 15 -6.37 -15.09 -10.69
C GLU A 15 -6.04 -14.43 -9.34
N THR A 16 -5.28 -15.13 -8.48
CA THR A 16 -4.83 -14.56 -7.21
C THR A 16 -3.89 -13.39 -7.43
N ALA A 17 -2.97 -13.49 -8.38
CA ALA A 17 -2.07 -12.39 -8.71
C ALA A 17 -2.86 -11.15 -9.15
N GLN A 18 -3.86 -11.29 -10.03
CA GLN A 18 -4.67 -10.16 -10.48
C GLN A 18 -5.46 -9.53 -9.34
N ARG A 19 -6.15 -10.33 -8.52
CA ARG A 19 -6.91 -9.80 -7.37
C ARG A 19 -6.02 -9.04 -6.37
N LEU A 20 -4.82 -9.56 -6.11
CA LEU A 20 -3.87 -8.89 -5.23
C LEU A 20 -3.31 -7.63 -5.86
N TYR A 21 -2.99 -7.65 -7.15
CA TYR A 21 -2.53 -6.48 -7.92
C TYR A 21 -3.57 -5.36 -7.90
N ASP A 22 -4.83 -5.67 -8.20
CA ASP A 22 -5.95 -4.72 -8.24
C ASP A 22 -6.16 -4.03 -6.88
N ALA A 23 -5.85 -4.70 -5.77
CA ALA A 23 -5.94 -4.09 -4.45
C ALA A 23 -4.95 -2.93 -4.24
N PHE A 24 -3.78 -2.96 -4.88
CA PHE A 24 -2.77 -1.89 -4.79
C PHE A 24 -3.05 -0.74 -5.78
N MET A 25 -3.69 -1.04 -6.91
CA MET A 25 -3.84 -0.09 -8.01
C MET A 25 -4.44 1.26 -7.65
N PRO A 26 -5.46 1.39 -6.78
CA PRO A 26 -5.98 2.70 -6.39
C PRO A 26 -4.93 3.63 -5.78
N LEU A 27 -4.00 3.09 -4.99
CA LEU A 27 -2.92 3.89 -4.41
C LEU A 27 -1.78 4.11 -5.41
N GLU A 28 -1.47 3.12 -6.26
CA GLU A 28 -0.46 3.25 -7.32
C GLU A 28 -0.85 4.30 -8.37
N THR A 29 -2.11 4.35 -8.79
CA THR A 29 -2.60 5.40 -9.70
C THR A 29 -2.41 6.79 -9.10
N LEU A 30 -2.68 6.98 -7.81
CA LEU A 30 -2.43 8.27 -7.15
C LEU A 30 -0.93 8.61 -7.11
N ARG A 31 -0.06 7.61 -6.91
CA ARG A 31 1.40 7.80 -6.92
C ARG A 31 1.89 8.25 -8.30
N ASP A 32 1.32 7.73 -9.37
CA ASP A 32 1.62 8.12 -10.75
C ASP A 32 1.10 9.52 -11.08
N ASP A 33 -0.16 9.80 -10.75
CA ASP A 33 -0.83 11.07 -11.06
C ASP A 33 -0.28 12.28 -10.29
N ILE A 34 0.15 12.09 -9.04
CA ILE A 34 0.47 13.19 -8.11
C ILE A 34 1.97 13.32 -7.87
N SER A 35 2.56 12.22 -7.39
CA SER A 35 3.98 12.05 -7.05
C SER A 35 4.12 10.87 -6.11
N LEU A 36 5.02 9.96 -6.45
CA LEU A 36 5.34 8.77 -5.68
C LEU A 36 5.65 9.08 -4.21
N ILE A 37 6.54 10.05 -3.94
CA ILE A 37 7.02 10.32 -2.58
C ILE A 37 5.93 10.99 -1.73
N ARG A 38 5.21 11.95 -2.31
CA ARG A 38 4.19 12.75 -1.61
C ARG A 38 3.02 11.88 -1.17
N VAL A 39 2.54 11.01 -2.05
CA VAL A 39 1.42 10.10 -1.76
C VAL A 39 1.79 9.09 -0.69
N LEU A 40 2.98 8.49 -0.75
CA LEU A 40 3.41 7.51 0.26
C LEU A 40 3.58 8.15 1.65
N HIS A 41 4.18 9.34 1.70
CA HIS A 41 4.34 10.10 2.94
C HIS A 41 2.98 10.36 3.62
N ASP A 42 2.02 10.86 2.86
CA ASP A 42 0.69 11.17 3.38
C ASP A 42 -0.12 9.92 3.70
N ALA A 43 0.01 8.85 2.90
CA ALA A 43 -0.66 7.58 3.12
C ALA A 43 -0.32 6.97 4.49
N VAL A 44 0.93 7.08 4.96
CA VAL A 44 1.34 6.58 6.29
C VAL A 44 0.61 7.35 7.41
N THR A 45 0.53 8.67 7.30
CA THR A 45 -0.21 9.51 8.26
C THR A 45 -1.71 9.25 8.19
N PHE A 46 -2.31 9.23 7.00
CA PHE A 46 -3.75 9.09 6.83
C PHE A 46 -4.27 7.69 7.16
N SER A 47 -3.45 6.65 7.00
CA SER A 47 -3.75 5.29 7.46
C SER A 47 -3.60 5.13 8.98
N GLN A 48 -3.11 6.16 9.68
CA GLN A 48 -2.92 6.18 11.14
C GLN A 48 -1.87 5.15 11.62
N ILE A 49 -0.90 4.82 10.77
CA ILE A 49 0.22 3.96 11.14
C ILE A 49 1.25 4.77 11.93
N ALA A 50 1.58 5.97 11.46
CA ALA A 50 2.49 6.89 12.14
C ALA A 50 2.25 8.33 11.66
N GLY A 51 2.47 9.33 12.53
CA GLY A 51 2.46 10.74 12.13
C GLY A 51 3.79 11.12 11.50
N MET A 52 3.81 11.36 10.18
CA MET A 52 5.06 11.62 9.44
C MET A 52 5.60 13.05 9.58
N GLY A 53 4.80 13.98 10.09
CA GLY A 53 5.18 15.40 10.17
C GLY A 53 5.13 16.10 8.81
N PRO A 54 5.78 17.27 8.66
CA PRO A 54 5.88 17.94 7.36
C PRO A 54 6.83 17.19 6.43
N ILE A 55 6.51 17.19 5.14
CA ILE A 55 7.45 16.69 4.11
C ILE A 55 8.73 17.57 4.08
N LEU A 56 9.84 17.01 3.61
CA LEU A 56 11.15 17.68 3.62
C LEU A 56 11.10 19.09 2.98
N PRO A 57 11.87 20.08 3.48
CA PRO A 57 11.76 21.49 3.06
C PRO A 57 11.88 21.80 1.55
N LEU A 58 12.47 20.90 0.75
CA LEU A 58 12.63 21.08 -0.71
C LEU A 58 11.61 20.27 -1.53
N LEU A 59 10.66 19.62 -0.87
CA LEU A 59 9.56 18.88 -1.51
C LEU A 59 8.25 19.63 -1.25
N SER A 60 7.43 19.75 -2.29
CA SER A 60 6.09 20.34 -2.14
C SER A 60 5.15 19.37 -1.42
N SER A 61 4.38 19.85 -0.45
CA SER A 61 3.29 19.08 0.17
C SER A 61 2.21 18.74 -0.86
N THR A 62 1.50 17.63 -0.68
CA THR A 62 0.36 17.26 -1.52
C THR A 62 -0.74 18.32 -1.45
N PRO A 63 -1.35 18.71 -2.58
CA PRO A 63 -2.44 19.67 -2.58
C PRO A 63 -3.65 19.09 -1.81
N PRO A 64 -4.36 19.88 -0.98
CA PRO A 64 -5.43 19.38 -0.11
C PRO A 64 -6.55 18.61 -0.84
N GLU A 65 -6.82 18.95 -2.10
CA GLU A 65 -7.83 18.29 -2.93
C GLU A 65 -7.57 16.80 -3.18
N HIS A 66 -6.34 16.34 -2.99
CA HIS A 66 -5.99 14.92 -3.14
C HIS A 66 -6.01 14.15 -1.81
N HIS A 67 -6.05 14.83 -0.66
CA HIS A 67 -5.90 14.19 0.65
C HIS A 67 -6.99 13.17 0.92
N ALA A 68 -8.25 13.48 0.58
CA ALA A 68 -9.37 12.56 0.76
C ALA A 68 -9.20 11.26 -0.06
N LYS A 69 -8.72 11.38 -1.31
CA LYS A 69 -8.48 10.22 -2.19
C LYS A 69 -7.35 9.34 -1.65
N ILE A 70 -6.24 9.95 -1.23
CA ILE A 70 -5.09 9.24 -0.65
C ILE A 70 -5.52 8.54 0.65
N SER A 71 -6.24 9.24 1.52
CA SER A 71 -6.74 8.69 2.78
C SER A 71 -7.65 7.48 2.56
N GLN A 72 -8.57 7.57 1.61
CA GLN A 72 -9.46 6.47 1.25
C GLN A 72 -8.68 5.25 0.73
N ALA A 73 -7.78 5.46 -0.25
CA ALA A 73 -6.99 4.38 -0.84
C ALA A 73 -6.08 3.70 0.19
N ALA A 74 -5.37 4.49 1.01
CA ALA A 74 -4.46 3.97 2.02
C ALA A 74 -5.20 3.16 3.11
N ARG A 75 -6.34 3.66 3.58
CA ARG A 75 -7.15 2.95 4.59
C ARG A 75 -7.78 1.67 4.03
N ALA A 76 -8.26 1.70 2.79
CA ALA A 76 -8.80 0.52 2.12
C ALA A 76 -7.73 -0.57 1.98
N LEU A 77 -6.53 -0.20 1.50
CA LEU A 77 -5.41 -1.14 1.36
C LEU A 77 -4.98 -1.71 2.72
N LEU A 78 -4.87 -0.88 3.76
CA LEU A 78 -4.55 -1.35 5.11
C LEU A 78 -5.60 -2.32 5.67
N ALA A 79 -6.89 -2.06 5.41
CA ALA A 79 -7.96 -2.96 5.82
C ALA A 79 -7.88 -4.33 5.12
N LEU A 80 -7.53 -4.34 3.83
CA LEU A 80 -7.29 -5.57 3.07
C LEU A 80 -6.07 -6.34 3.60
N GLU A 81 -4.95 -5.64 3.86
CA GLU A 81 -3.75 -6.25 4.44
C GLU A 81 -4.04 -6.91 5.78
N ARG A 82 -4.75 -6.21 6.67
CA ARG A 82 -5.14 -6.75 7.97
C ARG A 82 -6.03 -7.98 7.83
N LYS A 83 -7.04 -7.96 6.96
CA LYS A 83 -7.90 -9.12 6.70
C LYS A 83 -7.09 -10.30 6.15
N PHE A 84 -6.21 -10.03 5.19
CA PHE A 84 -5.35 -11.05 4.59
C PHE A 84 -4.43 -11.70 5.62
N ALA A 85 -3.80 -10.91 6.50
CA ALA A 85 -2.93 -11.42 7.58
C ALA A 85 -3.69 -12.28 8.60
N HIS A 86 -4.94 -11.91 8.93
CA HIS A 86 -5.80 -12.72 9.81
C HIS A 86 -6.16 -14.06 9.17
N THR A 87 -6.40 -14.09 7.86
CA THR A 87 -6.73 -15.33 7.13
C THR A 87 -5.51 -16.18 6.78
N ASN A 88 -4.30 -15.61 6.80
CA ASN A 88 -3.05 -16.28 6.42
C ASN A 88 -1.93 -16.04 7.47
N PRO A 89 -2.08 -16.56 8.70
CA PRO A 89 -1.13 -16.29 9.80
C PRO A 89 0.30 -16.79 9.52
N SER A 90 0.47 -17.81 8.66
CA SER A 90 1.77 -18.39 8.31
C SER A 90 2.64 -17.52 7.38
N ILE A 91 2.09 -16.49 6.73
CA ILE A 91 2.83 -15.61 5.81
C ILE A 91 3.49 -14.44 6.58
N SER A 92 3.16 -14.26 7.86
CA SER A 92 3.64 -13.16 8.71
C SER A 92 5.01 -13.40 9.34
N GLN A 93 5.65 -14.55 9.12
CA GLN A 93 7.02 -14.80 9.60
C GLN A 93 8.04 -14.46 8.51
N PRO A 94 9.09 -13.68 8.81
CA PRO A 94 10.23 -13.56 7.91
C PRO A 94 10.85 -14.95 7.74
N GLN A 95 10.92 -15.43 6.50
CA GLN A 95 11.60 -16.67 6.18
C GLN A 95 13.08 -16.51 6.56
N ALA A 96 13.53 -17.26 7.56
CA ALA A 96 14.93 -17.33 7.94
C ALA A 96 15.76 -17.90 6.76
N PRO A 97 16.95 -17.37 6.47
CA PRO A 97 17.82 -17.96 5.46
C PRO A 97 18.26 -19.37 5.88
N ALA A 98 18.25 -20.28 4.91
CA ALA A 98 18.76 -21.65 5.03
C ALA A 98 20.29 -21.69 5.14
#